data_AF-A0A6N7WMQ0-F1
#
_entry.id   AF-A0A6N7WMQ0-F1
#
_cell.length_a   1.000
_cell.length_b   1.000
_cell.length_c   1.000
_cell.angle_alpha   90.00
_cell.angle_beta   90.00
_cell.angle_gamma   90.00
#
_symmetry.space_group_name_H-M   'P 1'
#
loop_
_entity.id
_entity.type
_entity.pdbx_description
1 polymer ?
#
loop_
_entity_poly.entity_id
_entity_poly.type
_entity_poly.pdbx_seq_one_letter_code
_entity_poly.pdbx_strand_id
1 'polypeptide(L)'
;MTAGRERPQVRAVIDLDGTMLGEETGFADGKYQMNTEPYPVPLLCIDTSEHYEQGQRYGDQYVNHVILSLAKDGREIQFTDAGHMNFTDLPLFSPPLAALLGTGKRDARECLVTMNGIIRDYFDYYLKGQGTLSLQETY
;
A
#
# COMPACT_ATOMS: atom_id res chain seq x y z
N MET A 1 -12.71 1.66 -6.13
CA MET A 1 -12.11 1.84 -7.47
C MET A 1 -10.79 1.10 -7.46
N THR A 2 -10.58 0.22 -8.43
CA THR A 2 -9.41 -0.66 -8.45
C THR A 2 -8.63 -0.39 -9.73
N ALA A 3 -7.68 0.55 -9.63
CA ALA A 3 -7.05 1.17 -10.80
C ALA A 3 -6.42 0.16 -11.77
N GLY A 4 -5.80 -0.90 -11.26
CA GLY A 4 -5.21 -1.96 -12.08
C GLY A 4 -6.21 -2.80 -12.87
N ARG A 5 -7.47 -2.90 -12.42
CA ARG A 5 -8.54 -3.64 -13.12
C ARG A 5 -9.31 -2.76 -14.10
N GLU A 6 -9.72 -1.58 -13.64
CA GLU A 6 -10.64 -0.71 -14.40
C GLU A 6 -9.95 0.03 -15.55
N ARG A 7 -8.63 0.14 -15.52
CA ARG A 7 -7.84 0.92 -16.48
C ARG A 7 -6.81 0.02 -17.18
N PRO A 8 -7.12 -0.54 -18.36
CA PRO A 8 -6.23 -1.48 -19.07
C PRO A 8 -4.83 -0.94 -19.39
N GLN A 9 -4.65 0.39 -19.40
CA GLN A 9 -3.39 1.07 -19.59
C GLN A 9 -2.51 1.14 -18.32
N VAL A 10 -3.07 0.89 -17.14
CA VAL A 10 -2.31 0.76 -15.89
C VAL A 10 -1.57 -0.57 -15.92
N ARG A 11 -0.27 -0.52 -15.60
CA ARG A 11 0.66 -1.66 -15.79
C ARG A 11 1.33 -2.10 -14.48
N ALA A 12 1.22 -1.30 -13.42
CA ALA A 12 1.66 -1.58 -12.06
C ALA A 12 0.95 -0.61 -11.11
N VAL A 13 0.70 -1.02 -9.86
CA VAL A 13 -0.02 -0.22 -8.84
C VAL A 13 0.76 -0.21 -7.53
N ILE A 14 0.74 0.93 -6.84
CA ILE A 14 1.19 1.06 -5.46
C ILE A 14 0.01 1.60 -4.65
N ASP A 15 -0.32 0.94 -3.55
CA ASP A 15 -1.22 1.45 -2.51
C ASP A 15 -0.36 2.02 -1.36
N LEU A 16 -0.69 3.24 -0.92
CA LEU A 16 0.02 3.95 0.16
C LEU A 16 -0.91 4.03 1.37
N ASP A 17 -0.78 3.06 2.28
CA ASP A 17 -1.53 2.95 3.53
C ASP A 17 -3.06 3.07 3.36
N GLY A 18 -3.58 2.63 2.21
CA GLY A 18 -4.99 2.63 1.87
C GLY A 18 -5.60 1.25 1.95
N THR A 19 -6.87 1.18 2.37
CA THR A 19 -7.62 -0.08 2.32
C THR A 19 -8.21 -0.26 0.92
N MET A 20 -7.97 -1.42 0.29
CA MET A 20 -8.45 -1.77 -1.05
C MET A 20 -9.96 -2.09 -1.10
N LEU A 21 -10.80 -1.28 -0.45
CA LEU A 21 -12.26 -1.48 -0.30
C LEU A 21 -13.00 -1.70 -1.61
N GLY A 22 -12.46 -1.22 -2.73
CA GLY A 22 -13.03 -1.49 -4.06
C GLY A 22 -12.99 -2.95 -4.49
N GLU A 23 -12.23 -3.80 -3.80
CA GLU A 23 -12.16 -5.25 -4.02
C GLU A 23 -13.07 -6.03 -3.06
N GLU A 24 -13.76 -5.37 -2.13
CA GLU A 24 -14.85 -5.97 -1.36
C GLU A 24 -16.13 -5.98 -2.21
N THR A 25 -16.68 -7.17 -2.47
CA THR A 25 -17.86 -7.36 -3.33
C THR A 25 -19.16 -7.45 -2.54
N GLY A 26 -19.08 -7.67 -1.22
CA GLY A 26 -20.25 -7.75 -0.35
C GLY A 26 -19.92 -8.15 1.08
N PHE A 27 -20.96 -8.37 1.87
CA PHE A 27 -20.87 -8.88 3.24
C PHE A 27 -22.00 -9.86 3.51
N ALA A 28 -21.67 -11.09 3.91
CA ALA A 28 -22.64 -12.14 4.23
C ALA A 28 -22.10 -13.05 5.31
N ASP A 29 -23.00 -13.62 6.13
CA ASP A 29 -22.65 -14.57 7.20
C ASP A 29 -21.56 -14.06 8.17
N GLY A 30 -21.54 -12.75 8.40
CA GLY A 30 -20.57 -12.10 9.29
C GLY A 30 -19.17 -11.93 8.70
N LYS A 31 -19.01 -12.12 7.38
CA LYS A 31 -17.72 -12.05 6.67
C LYS A 31 -17.78 -11.13 5.47
N TYR A 32 -16.66 -10.46 5.20
CA TYR A 32 -16.47 -9.71 3.95
C TYR A 32 -16.26 -10.70 2.80
N GLN A 33 -16.96 -10.44 1.71
CA GLN A 33 -16.76 -11.14 0.44
C GLN A 33 -15.79 -10.29 -0.40
N MET A 34 -14.76 -10.93 -0.91
CA MET A 34 -13.70 -10.27 -1.65
C MET A 34 -13.69 -10.75 -3.10
N ASN A 35 -13.18 -9.90 -4.00
CA ASN A 35 -12.96 -10.27 -5.37
C ASN A 35 -11.85 -11.31 -5.47
N THR A 36 -12.20 -12.52 -5.91
CA THR A 36 -11.27 -13.65 -6.04
C THR A 36 -10.62 -13.74 -7.42
N GLU A 37 -10.96 -12.85 -8.36
CA GLU A 37 -10.28 -12.78 -9.63
C GLU A 37 -8.81 -12.36 -9.43
N PRO A 38 -7.84 -13.02 -10.08
CA PRO A 38 -6.43 -12.62 -9.99
C PRO A 38 -6.25 -11.12 -10.27
N TYR A 39 -5.47 -10.42 -9.45
CA TYR A 39 -5.20 -9.00 -9.69
C TYR A 39 -4.22 -8.86 -10.86
N PRO A 40 -4.58 -8.13 -11.94
CA PRO A 40 -4.00 -8.33 -13.27
C PRO A 40 -2.59 -7.74 -13.46
N VAL A 41 -2.18 -6.84 -12.57
CA VAL A 41 -0.90 -6.12 -12.64
C VAL A 41 -0.12 -6.30 -11.33
N PRO A 42 1.21 -6.10 -11.34
CA PRO A 42 1.99 -6.00 -10.11
C PRO A 42 1.38 -5.00 -9.13
N LEU A 43 1.38 -5.36 -7.85
CA LEU A 43 0.80 -4.59 -6.76
C LEU A 43 1.78 -4.52 -5.59
N LEU A 44 2.00 -3.32 -5.06
CA LEU A 44 2.76 -3.09 -3.83
C LEU A 44 1.88 -2.33 -2.84
N CYS A 45 1.74 -2.83 -1.62
CA CYS A 45 1.25 -2.05 -0.49
C CYS A 45 2.44 -1.52 0.31
N ILE A 46 2.43 -0.22 0.59
CA ILE A 46 3.36 0.45 1.49
C ILE A 46 2.54 0.92 2.69
N ASP A 47 2.72 0.24 3.82
CA ASP A 47 1.82 0.36 4.95
C ASP A 47 2.50 0.99 6.18
N THR A 48 1.71 1.56 7.06
CA THR A 48 2.15 1.77 8.44
C THR A 48 2.22 0.44 9.18
N SER A 49 2.99 0.35 10.28
CA SER A 49 3.04 -0.87 11.10
C SER A 49 1.66 -1.29 11.62
N GLU A 50 0.78 -0.34 11.95
CA GLU A 50 -0.58 -0.66 12.38
C GLU A 50 -1.36 -1.38 11.28
N HIS A 51 -1.31 -0.85 10.05
CA HIS A 51 -2.01 -1.42 8.91
C HIS A 51 -1.45 -2.80 8.54
N TYR A 52 -0.13 -2.95 8.53
CA TYR A 52 0.54 -4.24 8.34
C TYR A 52 0.10 -5.27 9.39
N GLU A 53 0.09 -4.90 10.67
CA GLU A 53 -0.35 -5.76 11.77
C GLU A 53 -1.83 -6.15 11.67
N GLN A 54 -2.70 -5.25 11.19
CA GLN A 54 -4.10 -5.57 10.89
C GLN A 54 -4.20 -6.63 9.79
N GLY A 55 -3.41 -6.50 8.71
CA GLY A 55 -3.33 -7.50 7.65
C GLY A 55 -2.91 -8.88 8.15
N GLN A 56 -1.92 -8.94 9.05
CA GLN A 56 -1.49 -10.18 9.69
C GLN A 56 -2.54 -10.75 10.65
N ARG A 57 -3.24 -9.88 11.40
CA ARG A 57 -4.24 -10.28 12.40
C ARG A 57 -5.52 -10.81 11.77
N TYR A 58 -6.01 -10.16 10.73
CA TYR A 58 -7.31 -10.47 10.11
C TYR A 58 -7.18 -11.42 8.91
N GLY A 59 -5.99 -11.56 8.32
CA GLY A 59 -5.70 -12.58 7.31
C GLY A 59 -6.68 -12.56 6.13
N ASP A 60 -7.45 -13.64 5.96
CA ASP A 60 -8.44 -13.80 4.89
C ASP A 60 -9.67 -12.88 5.03
N GLN A 61 -9.74 -12.08 6.10
CA GLN A 61 -10.73 -11.03 6.31
C GLN A 61 -10.13 -9.63 6.19
N TYR A 62 -8.88 -9.50 5.74
CA TYR A 62 -8.27 -8.24 5.36
C TYR A 62 -8.11 -8.12 3.85
N VAL A 63 -8.83 -7.20 3.22
CA VAL A 63 -8.91 -7.11 1.76
C VAL A 63 -7.54 -6.93 1.09
N ASN A 64 -6.65 -6.09 1.65
CA ASN A 64 -5.31 -5.88 1.09
C ASN A 64 -4.52 -7.19 1.01
N HIS A 65 -4.52 -7.99 2.08
CA HIS A 65 -3.79 -9.25 2.15
C HIS A 65 -4.33 -10.27 1.15
N VAL A 66 -5.66 -10.40 1.07
CA VAL A 66 -6.28 -11.31 0.09
C VAL A 66 -5.93 -10.90 -1.34
N ILE A 67 -6.04 -9.61 -1.67
CA ILE A 67 -5.78 -9.14 -3.03
C ILE A 67 -4.29 -9.19 -3.39
N LEU A 68 -3.39 -8.90 -2.45
CA LEU A 68 -1.95 -9.11 -2.61
C LEU A 68 -1.64 -10.58 -2.92
N SER A 69 -2.28 -11.53 -2.21
CA SER A 69 -2.08 -12.97 -2.46
C SER A 69 -2.57 -13.43 -3.84
N LEU A 70 -3.52 -12.69 -4.43
CA LEU A 70 -4.09 -12.94 -5.75
C LEU A 70 -3.41 -12.13 -6.86
N ALA A 71 -2.48 -11.25 -6.52
CA ALA A 71 -1.82 -10.39 -7.49
C ALA A 71 -0.75 -11.12 -8.30
N LYS A 72 -0.57 -10.70 -9.55
CA LYS A 72 0.45 -11.24 -10.47
C LYS A 72 1.86 -11.22 -9.85
N ASP A 73 2.19 -10.14 -9.15
CA ASP A 73 3.35 -10.01 -8.27
C ASP A 73 2.92 -9.04 -7.15
N GLY A 74 2.43 -9.62 -6.05
CA GLY A 74 1.97 -8.89 -4.87
C GLY A 74 3.07 -8.79 -3.82
N ARG A 75 3.32 -7.57 -3.31
CA ARG A 75 4.29 -7.31 -2.26
C ARG A 75 3.72 -6.35 -1.22
N GLU A 76 4.17 -6.50 0.00
CA GLU A 76 3.79 -5.67 1.14
C GLU A 76 5.07 -5.27 1.86
N ILE A 77 5.18 -4.00 2.23
CA ILE A 77 6.25 -3.48 3.07
C ILE A 77 5.65 -2.56 4.11
N GLN A 78 6.32 -2.39 5.24
CA GLN A 78 5.89 -1.45 6.27
C GLN A 78 6.95 -0.40 6.61
N PHE A 79 6.50 0.79 6.95
CA PHE A 79 7.32 1.83 7.57
C PHE A 79 7.06 1.87 9.06
N THR A 80 8.08 1.51 9.83
CA THR A 80 8.04 1.65 11.28
C THR A 80 8.05 3.11 11.70
N ASP A 81 7.36 3.38 12.81
CA ASP A 81 7.17 4.71 13.38
C ASP A 81 6.49 5.73 12.45
N ALA A 82 5.98 5.33 11.28
CA ALA A 82 5.15 6.16 10.42
C ALA A 82 3.67 6.08 10.84
N GLY A 83 2.95 7.16 10.63
CA GLY A 83 1.48 7.20 10.65
C GLY A 83 0.95 7.60 9.29
N HIS A 84 -0.36 7.48 9.09
CA HIS A 84 -1.04 7.65 7.80
C HIS A 84 -0.57 8.89 7.01
N MET A 85 -0.49 10.05 7.68
CA MET A 85 -0.11 11.30 7.02
C MET A 85 1.38 11.42 6.69
N ASN A 86 2.26 10.56 7.23
CA ASN A 86 3.69 10.57 6.88
C ASN A 86 3.95 10.22 5.41
N PHE A 87 3.01 9.57 4.73
CA PHE A 87 3.06 9.28 3.29
C PHE A 87 2.56 10.45 2.41
N THR A 88 2.31 11.61 3.01
CA THR A 88 1.89 12.83 2.32
C THR A 88 2.83 13.99 2.64
N ASP A 89 2.72 15.09 1.90
CA ASP A 89 3.46 16.31 2.21
C ASP A 89 2.92 17.07 3.44
N LEU A 90 1.73 16.70 3.96
CA LEU A 90 1.05 17.47 5.01
C LEU A 90 1.89 17.67 6.29
N PRO A 91 2.65 16.69 6.79
CA PRO A 91 3.50 16.89 7.97
C PRO A 91 4.64 17.89 7.75
N LEU A 92 5.06 18.14 6.49
CA LEU A 92 6.06 19.16 6.18
C LEU A 92 5.46 20.57 6.16
N PHE A 93 4.23 20.70 5.65
CA PHE A 93 3.58 22.00 5.46
C PHE A 93 2.76 22.45 6.67
N SER A 94 2.11 21.52 7.36
CA SER A 94 1.23 21.81 8.50
C SER A 94 1.29 20.69 9.54
N PRO A 95 2.40 20.58 10.31
CA PRO A 95 2.57 19.55 11.33
C PRO A 95 1.40 19.44 12.33
N PRO A 96 0.79 20.54 12.83
CA PRO A 96 -0.34 20.42 13.75
C PRO A 96 -1.57 19.74 13.14
N LEU A 97 -1.87 20.03 11.86
CA LEU A 97 -2.99 19.40 11.17
C LEU A 97 -2.71 17.94 10.86
N ALA A 98 -1.48 17.63 10.43
CA ALA A 98 -1.06 16.26 10.19
C ALA A 98 -1.19 15.42 11.47
N ALA A 99 -0.77 15.94 12.62
CA ALA A 99 -0.86 15.25 13.91
C ALA A 99 -2.29 14.89 14.31
N LEU A 100 -3.28 15.73 13.96
CA LEU A 100 -4.71 15.43 14.20
C LEU A 100 -5.25 14.32 13.30
N LEU A 101 -4.70 14.16 12.10
CA LEU A 101 -5.14 13.18 11.10
C LEU A 101 -4.36 11.86 11.18
N GLY A 102 -3.28 11.82 11.96
CA GLY A 102 -2.45 10.64 12.19
C GLY A 102 -1.05 10.81 11.62
N THR A 103 -0.10 11.14 12.49
CA THR A 103 1.33 11.07 12.19
C THR A 103 2.01 10.19 13.23
N GLY A 104 3.02 9.45 12.79
CA GLY A 104 3.91 8.71 13.66
C GLY A 104 5.07 9.57 14.17
N LYS A 105 6.10 8.91 14.69
CA LYS A 105 7.31 9.52 15.25
C LYS A 105 8.42 9.69 14.21
N ARG A 106 8.27 9.07 13.03
CA ARG A 106 9.25 9.14 11.96
C ARG A 106 9.40 10.56 11.43
N ASP A 107 10.63 10.94 11.10
CA ASP A 107 10.89 12.22 10.43
C ASP A 107 10.16 12.27 9.09
N ALA A 108 9.38 13.34 8.87
CA ALA A 108 8.52 13.46 7.70
C ALA A 108 9.32 13.55 6.39
N ARG A 109 10.47 14.24 6.41
CA ARG A 109 11.30 14.39 5.21
C ARG A 109 11.98 13.08 4.87
N GLU A 110 12.52 12.39 5.87
CA GLU A 110 13.14 11.08 5.69
C GLU A 110 12.13 10.05 5.18
N CYS A 111 10.94 9.98 5.77
CA CYS A 111 9.86 9.11 5.32
C CYS A 111 9.54 9.31 3.84
N LEU A 112 9.32 10.57 3.42
CA LEU A 112 9.01 10.91 2.03
C LEU A 112 10.16 10.60 1.08
N VAL A 113 11.41 10.88 1.44
CA VAL A 113 12.58 10.59 0.60
C VAL A 113 12.73 9.08 0.38
N THR A 114 12.59 8.29 1.44
CA THR A 114 12.68 6.82 1.38
C THR A 114 11.52 6.24 0.57
N MET A 115 10.28 6.64 0.86
CA MET A 115 9.09 6.20 0.12
C MET A 115 9.19 6.54 -1.37
N ASN A 116 9.61 7.77 -1.72
CA ASN A 116 9.76 8.17 -3.12
C ASN A 116 10.85 7.38 -3.84
N GLY A 117 11.93 6.99 -3.15
CA GLY A 117 12.95 6.09 -3.68
C GLY A 117 12.36 4.73 -4.05
N ILE A 118 11.59 4.13 -3.13
CA ILE A 118 10.91 2.84 -3.35
C ILE A 118 9.92 2.92 -4.51
N ILE A 119 9.07 3.96 -4.54
CA ILE A 119 8.09 4.19 -5.60
C ILE A 119 8.79 4.28 -6.97
N ARG A 120 9.87 5.07 -7.05
CA ARG A 120 10.66 5.21 -8.28
C ARG A 120 11.20 3.86 -8.72
N ASP A 121 11.87 3.14 -7.83
CA ASP A 121 12.56 1.88 -8.17
C ASP A 121 11.54 0.80 -8.57
N TYR A 122 10.38 0.75 -7.91
CA TYR A 122 9.26 -0.13 -8.27
C TYR A 122 8.74 0.15 -9.68
N PHE A 123 8.46 1.41 -10.00
CA PHE A 123 7.98 1.77 -11.34
C PHE A 123 9.04 1.64 -12.42
N ASP A 124 10.31 1.95 -12.14
CA ASP A 124 11.41 1.76 -13.08
C ASP A 124 11.56 0.27 -13.44
N TYR A 125 11.45 -0.62 -12.45
CA TYR A 125 11.48 -2.06 -12.67
C TYR A 125 10.32 -2.54 -13.55
N TYR A 126 9.06 -2.24 -13.20
CA TYR A 126 7.90 -2.80 -13.91
C TYR A 126 7.53 -2.07 -15.20
N LEU A 127 7.72 -0.76 -15.27
CA LEU A 127 7.28 0.05 -16.41
C LEU A 127 8.39 0.29 -17.42
N LYS A 128 9.65 0.35 -16.98
CA LYS A 128 10.80 0.64 -17.85
C LYS A 128 11.72 -0.55 -18.07
N GLY A 129 11.59 -1.62 -17.26
CA GLY A 129 12.51 -2.76 -17.30
C GLY A 129 13.92 -2.36 -16.89
N GLN A 130 14.05 -1.38 -15.98
CA GLN A 130 15.32 -0.82 -15.54
C GLN A 130 15.60 -1.18 -14.07
N GLY A 131 16.88 -1.40 -13.76
CA GLY A 131 17.32 -1.70 -12.40
C GLY A 131 16.90 -3.08 -11.90
N THR A 132 17.03 -3.27 -10.58
CA THR A 132 16.61 -4.47 -9.86
C THR A 132 15.68 -4.07 -8.74
N LEU A 133 14.56 -4.77 -8.57
CA LEU A 133 13.66 -4.52 -7.45
C LEU A 133 14.13 -5.27 -6.20
N SER A 134 14.71 -4.54 -5.25
CA SER A 134 15.08 -5.04 -3.93
C SER A 134 14.31 -4.24 -2.88
N LEU A 135 13.33 -4.90 -2.26
CA LEU A 135 12.51 -4.34 -1.20
C LEU A 135 12.85 -5.03 0.12
N GLN A 136 12.97 -4.24 1.19
CA GLN A 136 12.99 -4.74 2.56
C GLN A 136 11.55 -4.93 3.03
N GLU A 137 11.32 -5.87 3.94
CA GLU A 137 9.99 -6.01 4.55
C GLU A 137 9.65 -4.80 5.45
N THR A 138 10.68 -4.22 6.07
CA THR A 138 10.54 -3.11 7.03
C THR A 138 11.51 -1.99 6.72
N TYR A 139 11.02 -0.75 6.80
CA TYR A 139 11.76 0.50 6.62
C TYR A 139 11.63 1.44 7.81
#